data_AF-A0A1I1MIF8-F1
#
_entry.id   AF-A0A1I1MIF8-F1
#
_cell.length_a   1.000
_cell.length_b   1.000
_cell.length_c   1.000
_cell.angle_alpha   90.00
_cell.angle_beta   90.00
_cell.angle_gamma   90.00
#
_symmetry.space_group_name_H-M   'P 1'
#
loop_
_entity.id
_entity.type
_entity.pdbx_description
1 polymer ?
#
loop_
_entity_poly.entity_id
_entity_poly.type
_entity_poly.pdbx_seq_one_letter_code
_entity_poly.pdbx_strand_id
1 'polypeptide(L)'
;MGYAHQEFKMSLRQACVLFHMSTSVYYYQAKRKDDREIIEQLSNLAELYKTWGFWMMFKRLRKLHYMWNHKRVYRVYTSMRLNLRNKRKKRLPARVQAPLLCPIGPNITWSLDFMHDTLANGKTIRTLNVIDDFSREA
;
A
#
# COMPACT_ATOMS: atom_id res chain seq x y z
N MET A 1 6.99 38.98 13.78
CA MET A 1 7.74 39.31 15.02
C MET A 1 9.05 40.06 14.74
N GLY A 2 9.93 39.57 13.86
CA GLY A 2 11.16 40.30 13.49
C GLY A 2 10.91 41.69 12.91
N TYR A 3 9.89 41.84 12.06
CA TYR A 3 9.46 43.12 11.48
C TYR A 3 9.06 44.17 12.54
N ALA A 4 8.23 43.80 13.51
CA ALA A 4 7.78 44.72 14.56
C ALA A 4 8.90 45.18 15.51
N HIS A 5 9.93 44.33 15.69
CA HIS A 5 11.10 44.68 16.48
C HIS A 5 12.03 45.64 15.74
N GLN A 6 12.22 45.45 14.43
CA GLN A 6 13.12 46.27 13.59
C GLN A 6 12.51 47.63 13.22
N GLU A 7 11.25 47.68 12.78
CA GLU A 7 10.59 48.92 12.33
C GLU A 7 10.12 49.79 13.49
N PHE A 8 9.47 49.19 14.49
CA PHE A 8 8.81 49.95 15.56
C PHE A 8 9.60 49.98 16.87
N LYS A 9 10.83 49.43 16.89
CA LYS A 9 11.69 49.27 18.09
C LYS A 9 10.96 48.65 19.28
N MET A 10 9.93 47.85 19.03
CA MET A 10 9.13 47.23 20.10
C MET A 10 9.87 46.05 20.71
N SER A 11 9.78 45.87 22.03
CA SER A 11 10.31 44.66 22.67
C SER A 11 9.55 43.42 22.18
N LEU A 12 10.23 42.27 22.18
CA LEU A 12 9.65 41.02 21.72
C LEU A 12 8.39 40.63 22.52
N ARG A 13 8.34 41.04 23.79
CA ARG A 13 7.19 40.87 24.69
C ARG A 13 6.01 41.74 24.28
N GLN A 14 6.24 43.02 23.97
CA GLN A 14 5.19 43.93 23.47
C GLN A 14 4.66 43.47 22.12
N ALA A 15 5.54 43.02 21.21
CA ALA A 15 5.11 42.45 19.95
C ALA A 15 4.25 41.20 20.17
N CYS A 16 4.63 40.29 21.09
CA CYS A 16 3.84 39.08 21.37
C CYS A 16 2.42 39.41 21.83
N VAL A 17 2.29 40.42 22.72
CA VAL A 17 0.99 40.92 23.18
C VAL A 17 0.18 41.51 22.04
N LEU A 18 0.79 42.36 21.20
CA LEU A 18 0.13 42.96 20.03
C LEU A 18 -0.43 41.91 19.07
N PHE A 19 0.37 40.87 18.77
CA PHE A 19 -0.02 39.78 17.88
C PHE A 19 -0.84 38.68 18.57
N HIS A 20 -1.23 38.85 19.84
CA HIS A 20 -2.02 37.89 20.62
C HIS A 20 -1.39 36.47 20.66
N MET A 21 -0.05 36.42 20.72
CA MET A 21 0.72 35.17 20.81
C MET A 21 1.47 35.09 22.14
N SER A 22 1.59 33.89 22.71
CA SER A 22 2.45 33.70 23.87
C SER A 22 3.93 33.73 23.46
N THR A 23 4.77 34.31 24.32
CA THR A 23 6.23 34.28 24.16
C THR A 23 6.76 32.85 24.13
N SER A 24 6.16 31.92 24.88
CA SER A 24 6.55 30.50 24.87
C SER A 24 6.37 29.85 23.51
N VAL A 25 5.30 30.18 22.78
CA VAL A 25 5.07 29.66 21.42
C VAL A 25 6.08 30.26 20.45
N TYR A 26 6.43 31.55 20.61
CA TYR A 26 7.44 32.20 19.80
C TYR A 26 8.83 31.56 19.94
N TYR A 27 9.23 31.23 21.18
CA TYR A 27 10.52 30.58 21.45
C TYR A 27 10.51 29.06 21.22
N TYR A 28 9.34 28.46 21.00
CA TYR A 28 9.23 27.02 20.82
C TYR A 28 9.93 26.58 19.54
N GLN A 29 10.96 25.74 19.70
CA GLN A 29 11.58 25.02 18.59
C GLN A 29 11.24 23.54 18.71
N ALA A 30 10.57 23.00 17.70
CA ALA A 30 10.22 21.60 17.65
C ALA A 30 11.50 20.74 17.56
N LYS A 31 11.87 20.09 18.67
CA LYS A 31 12.99 19.12 18.68
C LYS A 31 12.50 17.77 18.15
N ARG A 32 13.08 17.33 17.03
CA ARG A 32 12.82 16.00 16.48
C ARG A 32 13.49 14.96 17.36
N LYS A 33 12.78 13.86 17.64
CA LYS A 33 13.38 12.67 18.28
C LYS A 33 14.39 12.03 17.35
N ASP A 34 15.41 11.42 17.92
CA ASP A 34 16.46 10.75 17.15
C ASP A 34 15.93 9.49 16.45
N ASP A 35 15.92 9.52 15.12
CA ASP A 35 15.38 8.44 14.27
C ASP A 35 16.45 7.43 13.84
N ARG A 36 17.72 7.57 14.26
CA ARG A 36 18.85 6.71 13.85
C ARG A 36 18.59 5.22 14.04
N GLU A 37 18.10 4.84 15.21
CA GLU A 37 17.81 3.43 15.54
C GLU A 37 16.72 2.85 14.62
N ILE A 38 15.70 3.64 14.28
CA ILE A 38 14.64 3.21 13.35
C ILE A 38 15.22 3.01 11.94
N ILE A 39 16.09 3.92 11.51
CA ILE A 39 16.74 3.87 10.19
C ILE A 39 17.59 2.60 10.10
N GLU A 40 18.43 2.33 11.08
CA GLU A 40 19.30 1.15 11.11
C GLU A 40 18.49 -0.15 11.05
N GLN A 41 17.47 -0.29 11.90
CA GLN A 41 16.65 -1.49 11.92
C GLN A 41 15.82 -1.68 10.64
N LEU A 42 15.31 -0.60 10.04
CA LEU A 42 14.63 -0.67 8.75
C LEU A 42 15.59 -1.02 7.61
N SER A 43 16.81 -0.49 7.61
CA SER A 43 17.85 -0.85 6.63
C SER A 43 18.19 -2.33 6.70
N ASN A 44 18.45 -2.85 7.91
CA ASN A 44 18.73 -4.28 8.12
C ASN A 44 17.58 -5.18 7.63
N LEU A 45 16.34 -4.80 7.92
CA LEU A 45 15.17 -5.53 7.44
C LEU A 45 14.98 -5.42 5.92
N ALA A 46 15.32 -4.28 5.31
CA ALA A 46 15.21 -4.07 3.86
C ALA A 46 16.23 -4.92 3.10
N GLU A 47 17.44 -5.08 3.64
CA GLU A 47 18.48 -5.95 3.08
C GLU A 47 18.10 -7.43 3.16
N LEU A 48 17.60 -7.86 4.33
CA LEU A 48 17.16 -9.24 4.55
C LEU A 48 15.92 -9.60 3.72
N TYR A 49 14.95 -8.67 3.59
CA TYR A 49 13.64 -8.96 3.02
C TYR A 49 13.23 -7.94 1.94
N LYS A 50 13.76 -8.11 0.73
CA LYS A 50 13.54 -7.20 -0.42
C LYS A 50 12.08 -7.05 -0.87
N THR A 51 11.22 -8.01 -0.58
CA THR A 51 9.79 -8.00 -0.97
C THR A 51 8.88 -7.46 0.12
N TRP A 52 9.40 -7.13 1.31
CA TRP A 52 8.57 -6.73 2.41
C TRP A 52 8.08 -5.30 2.30
N GLY A 53 6.76 -5.11 2.43
CA GLY A 53 6.15 -3.81 2.61
C GLY A 53 6.17 -3.35 4.07
N PHE A 54 5.81 -2.09 4.29
CA PHE A 54 5.78 -1.42 5.59
C PHE A 54 5.17 -2.28 6.72
N TRP A 55 3.97 -2.83 6.52
CA TRP A 55 3.27 -3.56 7.58
C TRP A 55 3.98 -4.84 8.03
N MET A 56 4.69 -5.52 7.12
CA MET A 56 5.47 -6.71 7.49
C MET A 56 6.69 -6.32 8.31
N MET A 57 7.42 -5.29 7.87
CA MET A 57 8.57 -4.75 8.61
C MET A 57 8.14 -4.23 9.99
N PHE A 58 7.04 -3.47 10.07
CA PHE A 58 6.52 -2.95 11.33
C PHE A 58 6.09 -4.09 12.28
N LYS A 59 5.39 -5.11 11.80
CA LYS A 59 5.05 -6.30 12.61
C LYS A 59 6.31 -7.02 13.10
N ARG A 60 7.36 -7.11 12.27
CA ARG A 60 8.65 -7.69 12.69
C ARG A 60 9.32 -6.85 13.77
N LEU A 61 9.35 -5.52 13.63
CA LEU A 61 9.88 -4.62 14.66
C LEU A 61 9.13 -4.77 15.99
N ARG A 62 7.80 -4.93 15.96
CA ARG A 62 7.00 -5.21 17.16
C ARG A 62 7.36 -6.54 17.81
N LYS A 63 7.66 -7.58 17.03
CA LYS A 63 8.13 -8.88 17.54
C LYS A 63 9.54 -8.81 18.14
N LEU A 64 10.37 -7.87 17.68
CA LEU A 64 11.68 -7.56 18.26
C LEU A 64 11.57 -6.61 19.48
N HIS A 65 10.36 -6.43 20.03
CA HIS A 65 10.07 -5.60 21.20
C HIS A 65 10.27 -4.08 21.03
N TYR A 66 10.40 -3.57 19.81
CA TYR A 66 10.42 -2.12 19.59
C TYR A 66 9.03 -1.50 19.81
N MET A 67 8.93 -0.59 20.79
CA MET A 67 7.67 0.08 21.19
C MET A 67 7.39 1.39 20.44
N TRP A 68 7.94 1.57 19.25
CA TRP A 68 7.75 2.79 18.47
C TRP A 68 6.34 2.91 17.89
N ASN A 69 5.83 4.14 17.86
CA ASN A 69 4.56 4.44 17.21
C ASN A 69 4.67 4.20 15.68
N HIS A 70 3.71 3.45 15.12
CA HIS A 70 3.65 3.16 13.68
C HIS A 70 3.74 4.40 12.80
N LYS A 71 3.15 5.55 13.21
CA LYS A 71 3.23 6.81 12.46
C LYS A 71 4.66 7.32 12.32
N ARG A 72 5.46 7.19 13.39
CA ARG A 72 6.86 7.60 13.40
C ARG A 72 7.69 6.70 12.49
N VAL A 73 7.52 5.39 12.62
CA VAL A 73 8.22 4.40 11.78
C VAL A 73 7.83 4.58 10.31
N TYR A 74 6.54 4.80 10.03
CA TYR A 74 6.05 5.04 8.67
C TYR A 74 6.67 6.28 8.05
N ARG A 75 6.76 7.40 8.80
CA ARG A 75 7.45 8.60 8.33
C ARG A 75 8.90 8.29 7.94
N VAL A 76 9.65 7.59 8.80
CA VAL A 76 11.04 7.23 8.53
C VAL A 76 11.13 6.30 7.30
N TYR A 77 10.30 5.26 7.24
CA TYR A 77 10.21 4.34 6.11
C TYR A 77 9.95 5.07 4.77
N THR A 78 9.03 6.02 4.76
CA THR A 78 8.75 6.84 3.57
C THR A 78 9.91 7.78 3.22
N SER A 79 10.59 8.37 4.21
CA SER A 79 11.78 9.19 3.96
C SER A 79 12.96 8.39 3.39
N MET A 80 13.07 7.11 3.77
CA MET A 80 14.04 6.16 3.22
C MET A 80 13.64 5.63 1.83
N ARG A 81 12.48 6.04 1.28
CA ARG A 81 11.94 5.60 -0.02
C ARG A 81 11.82 4.08 -0.15
N LEU A 82 11.57 3.37 0.94
CA LEU A 82 11.40 1.90 0.96
C LEU A 82 10.04 1.44 0.39
N ASN A 83 9.20 2.38 -0.05
CA ASN A 83 7.87 2.11 -0.57
C ASN A 83 7.95 1.24 -1.84
N LEU A 84 7.58 -0.03 -1.73
CA LEU A 84 7.52 -0.92 -2.88
C LEU A 84 6.43 -0.46 -3.85
N ARG A 85 6.83 -0.14 -5.09
CA ARG A 85 5.87 0.18 -6.14
C ARG A 85 5.14 -1.09 -6.57
N ASN A 86 3.82 -1.11 -6.39
CA ASN A 86 3.01 -2.19 -6.92
C ASN A 86 3.11 -2.19 -8.45
N LYS A 87 3.59 -3.30 -9.04
CA LYS A 87 3.66 -3.44 -10.49
C LYS A 87 2.22 -3.52 -10.99
N ARG A 88 1.78 -2.52 -11.75
CA ARG A 88 0.46 -2.55 -12.39
C ARG A 88 0.36 -3.81 -13.25
N LYS A 89 -0.79 -4.49 -13.21
CA LYS A 89 -1.08 -5.61 -14.11
C LYS A 89 -0.85 -5.13 -15.55
N LYS A 90 0.14 -5.69 -16.24
CA LYS A 90 0.35 -5.39 -17.66
C LYS A 90 -0.88 -5.90 -18.40
N ARG A 91 -1.58 -5.03 -19.13
CA ARG A 91 -2.57 -5.49 -20.11
C ARG A 91 -1.81 -6.24 -21.18
N LEU A 92 -2.08 -7.53 -21.32
CA LEU A 92 -1.57 -8.30 -22.45
C LEU A 92 -2.18 -7.69 -23.73
N PRO A 93 -1.43 -7.66 -24.85
CA PRO A 93 -2.01 -7.25 -26.13
C PRO A 93 -3.22 -8.13 -26.43
N ALA A 94 -4.26 -7.53 -27.02
CA ALA A 94 -5.44 -8.28 -27.43
C ALA A 94 -4.99 -9.39 -28.39
N ARG A 95 -5.30 -10.64 -28.05
CA ARG A 95 -5.08 -11.76 -28.96
C ARG A 95 -5.97 -11.57 -30.19
N VAL A 96 -5.42 -11.80 -31.38
CA VAL A 96 -6.24 -11.92 -32.59
C VAL A 96 -7.14 -13.14 -32.37
N GLN A 97 -8.46 -12.92 -32.34
CA GLN A 97 -9.42 -14.01 -32.17
C GLN A 97 -9.48 -14.79 -33.48
N ALA A 98 -9.02 -16.04 -33.47
CA ALA A 98 -9.29 -16.95 -34.57
C ALA A 98 -10.72 -17.49 -34.43
N PRO A 99 -11.46 -17.66 -35.54
CA PRO A 99 -12.76 -18.32 -35.48
C PRO A 99 -12.59 -19.75 -34.94
N LEU A 100 -13.50 -20.17 -34.07
CA LEU A 100 -13.55 -21.55 -33.60
C LEU A 100 -13.90 -22.47 -34.77
N LEU A 101 -13.23 -23.62 -34.86
CA LEU A 101 -13.56 -24.64 -35.86
C LEU A 101 -14.91 -25.26 -35.49
N CYS A 102 -15.85 -25.24 -36.44
CA CYS A 102 -17.12 -25.96 -36.29
C CYS A 102 -16.90 -27.44 -36.67
N PRO A 103 -17.26 -28.41 -35.81
CA PRO A 103 -17.13 -29.82 -36.16
C PRO A 103 -18.03 -30.18 -37.35
N ILE A 104 -17.68 -31.25 -38.08
CA ILE A 104 -18.44 -31.70 -39.26
C ILE A 104 -19.63 -32.59 -38.86
N GLY A 105 -19.69 -33.02 -37.59
CA GLY A 105 -20.75 -33.87 -37.04
C GLY A 105 -20.67 -33.98 -35.52
N PRO A 106 -21.66 -34.62 -34.88
CA PRO A 106 -21.74 -34.77 -33.43
C PRO A 106 -20.68 -35.75 -32.90
N ASN A 107 -20.33 -35.62 -31.61
CA ASN A 107 -19.37 -36.49 -30.91
C ASN A 107 -17.94 -36.45 -31.48
N ILE A 108 -17.58 -35.38 -32.18
CA ILE A 108 -16.24 -35.17 -32.75
C ILE A 108 -15.39 -34.26 -31.85
N THR A 109 -16.01 -33.25 -31.23
CA THR A 109 -15.30 -32.30 -30.37
C THR A 109 -16.21 -31.91 -29.21
N TRP A 110 -15.66 -31.97 -28.00
CA TRP A 110 -16.37 -31.62 -26.77
C TRP A 110 -15.67 -30.45 -26.08
N SER A 111 -16.45 -29.43 -25.74
CA SER A 111 -16.03 -28.37 -24.83
C SER A 111 -16.25 -28.81 -23.39
N LEU A 112 -15.24 -28.58 -22.57
CA LEU A 112 -15.22 -28.93 -21.15
C LEU A 112 -14.92 -27.66 -20.35
N ASP A 113 -15.80 -27.32 -19.41
CA ASP A 113 -15.57 -26.24 -18.47
C ASP A 113 -15.91 -26.63 -17.03
N PHE A 114 -15.20 -26.02 -16.09
CA PHE A 114 -15.48 -26.14 -14.66
C PHE A 114 -16.02 -24.82 -14.16
N MET A 115 -17.22 -24.84 -13.59
CA MET A 115 -17.79 -23.68 -12.90
C MET A 115 -17.64 -23.87 -11.39
N HIS A 116 -17.27 -22.80 -10.69
CA HIS A 116 -17.20 -22.77 -9.23
C HIS A 116 -18.24 -21.80 -8.68
N ASP A 117 -19.08 -22.27 -7.77
CA ASP A 117 -20.10 -21.44 -7.13
C ASP A 117 -20.22 -21.74 -5.63
N THR A 118 -20.90 -20.86 -4.89
CA THR A 118 -21.08 -20.97 -3.44
C THR A 118 -22.56 -20.91 -3.10
N LEU A 119 -23.07 -21.95 -2.45
CA LEU A 119 -24.46 -22.00 -2.01
C LEU A 119 -24.70 -21.01 -0.87
N ALA A 120 -25.97 -20.67 -0.62
CA ALA A 120 -26.37 -19.75 0.45
C ALA A 120 -25.91 -20.18 1.86
N ASN A 121 -25.62 -21.48 2.06
CA ASN A 121 -25.08 -22.03 3.30
C ASN A 121 -23.54 -21.99 3.39
N GLY A 122 -22.85 -21.35 2.44
CA GLY A 122 -21.40 -21.20 2.41
C GLY A 122 -20.63 -22.42 1.89
N LYS A 123 -21.32 -23.52 1.51
CA LYS A 123 -20.66 -24.66 0.85
C LYS A 123 -20.32 -24.31 -0.60
N THR A 124 -19.06 -24.52 -0.97
CA THR A 124 -18.58 -24.37 -2.34
C THR A 124 -18.91 -25.62 -3.15
N ILE A 125 -19.43 -25.45 -4.36
CA ILE A 125 -19.66 -26.51 -5.33
C ILE A 125 -18.81 -26.26 -6.57
N ARG A 126 -18.44 -27.34 -7.26
CA ARG A 126 -17.84 -27.29 -8.59
C ARG A 126 -18.65 -28.17 -9.52
N THR A 127 -19.07 -27.64 -10.65
CA THR A 127 -19.73 -28.42 -11.70
C THR A 127 -18.75 -28.67 -12.83
N LEU A 128 -18.78 -29.87 -13.39
CA LEU A 128 -18.16 -30.18 -14.67
C LEU A 128 -19.25 -30.06 -15.72
N ASN A 129 -19.05 -29.17 -16.68
CA ASN A 129 -19.92 -28.97 -17.82
C ASN A 129 -19.23 -29.59 -19.03
N VAL A 130 -19.95 -30.47 -19.73
CA VAL A 130 -19.49 -31.12 -20.96
C VAL A 130 -20.50 -30.78 -22.04
N ILE A 131 -20.07 -30.22 -23.16
CA ILE A 131 -20.95 -29.80 -24.25
C ILE A 131 -20.38 -30.32 -25.57
N ASP A 132 -21.22 -30.89 -26.42
CA ASP A 132 -20.86 -31.23 -27.80
C ASP A 132 -20.80 -29.96 -28.67
N ASP A 133 -19.66 -29.71 -29.31
CA ASP A 133 -19.43 -28.46 -30.04
C ASP A 133 -20.28 -28.34 -31.32
N PHE A 134 -20.80 -29.46 -31.83
CA PHE A 134 -21.65 -29.51 -33.02
C PHE A 134 -23.13 -29.32 -32.67
N SER A 135 -23.68 -30.18 -31.80
CA SER A 135 -25.10 -30.18 -31.44
C SER A 135 -25.44 -29.21 -30.31
N ARG A 136 -24.44 -28.81 -29.51
CA ARG A 136 -24.58 -28.08 -28.24
C ARG A 136 -25.47 -28.80 -27.22
N GLU A 137 -25.54 -30.12 -27.33
CA GLU A 137 -26.17 -30.97 -26.33
C GLU A 137 -25.23 -31.14 -25.14
N ALA A 138 -25.81 -31.12 -23.94
CA ALA A 138 -25.14 -31.18 -22.64
C ALA A 138 -25.81 -32.24 -21.74
#